data_AF-A0A067PD68-F1
#
_entry.id   AF-A0A067PD68-F1
#
_cell.length_a   1.000
_cell.length_b   1.000
_cell.length_c   1.000
_cell.angle_alpha   90.00
_cell.angle_beta   90.00
_cell.angle_gamma   90.00
#
_symmetry.space_group_name_H-M   'P 1'
#
loop_
_entity.id
_entity.type
_entity.pdbx_description
1 polymer ?
#
loop_
_entity_poly.entity_id
_entity_poly.type
_entity_poly.pdbx_seq_one_letter_code
_entity_poly.pdbx_strand_id
1 'polypeptide(L)' 'NIPKFHSLLHYITAIRNFGTTNNYNTEMFECLHINLAKDAWRSTNHKDERPQMVKWVTHQEKVSSFDGYI' A
#
# COMPACT_ATOMS: atom_id res chain seq x y z
N ASN A 1 -24.49 -0.57 19.31
CA ASN A 1 -23.47 -1.45 18.68
C ASN A 1 -22.47 -0.56 17.95
N ILE A 2 -21.32 -0.25 18.54
CA ILE A 2 -20.30 0.61 17.92
C ILE A 2 -19.24 -0.32 17.33
N PRO A 3 -19.04 -0.34 16.00
CA PRO A 3 -18.13 -1.30 15.35
C PRO A 3 -16.74 -1.35 15.96
N LYS A 4 -16.16 -0.18 16.29
CA LYS A 4 -14.84 -0.09 16.94
C LYS A 4 -14.78 -0.79 18.31
N PHE A 5 -15.84 -0.69 19.12
CA PHE A 5 -15.90 -1.39 20.41
C PHE A 5 -16.10 -2.89 20.24
N HIS A 6 -16.86 -3.31 19.23
CA HIS A 6 -17.02 -4.73 18.90
C HIS A 6 -15.68 -5.37 18.46
N SER A 7 -14.88 -4.66 17.68
CA SER A 7 -13.55 -5.13 17.25
C SER A 7 -12.60 -5.47 18.41
N LEU A 8 -12.71 -4.77 19.55
CA LEU A 8 -11.88 -5.03 20.74
C LEU A 8 -12.03 -6.46 21.27
N LEU A 9 -13.22 -7.06 21.13
CA LEU A 9 -13.48 -8.45 21.55
C LEU A 9 -12.60 -9.45 20.78
N HIS A 10 -12.22 -9.11 19.55
CA HIS A 10 -11.37 -9.96 18.72
C HIS A 10 -9.87 -9.74 18.94
N TYR A 11 -9.46 -8.62 19.52
CA TYR A 11 -8.05 -8.29 19.69
C TYR A 11 -7.32 -9.28 20.62
N ILE A 12 -7.97 -9.74 21.69
CA ILE A 12 -7.35 -10.71 22.61
C ILE A 12 -7.02 -12.02 21.89
N THR A 13 -7.98 -12.55 21.12
CA THR A 13 -7.79 -13.79 20.34
C THR A 13 -6.77 -13.59 19.22
N ALA A 14 -6.82 -12.46 18.52
CA ALA A 14 -5.87 -12.14 17.46
C ALA A 14 -4.44 -12.03 18.01
N ILE A 15 -4.23 -11.36 19.15
CA ILE A 15 -2.91 -11.21 19.75
C ILE A 15 -2.33 -12.55 20.20
N ARG A 16 -3.16 -13.43 20.77
CA ARG A 16 -2.73 -14.77 21.18
C ARG A 16 -2.33 -15.65 19.99
N ASN A 17 -3.05 -15.55 18.89
CA ASN A 17 -2.84 -16.40 17.72
C ASN A 17 -1.74 -15.87 16.78
N PHE A 18 -1.57 -14.55 16.71
CA PHE A 18 -0.77 -13.90 15.67
C PHE A 18 0.28 -12.92 16.21
N GLY A 19 0.35 -12.72 17.53
CA GLY A 19 1.32 -11.81 18.17
C GLY A 19 0.89 -10.34 18.14
N THR A 20 1.87 -9.44 18.12
CA THR A 20 1.62 -7.99 18.23
C THR A 20 0.86 -7.45 17.01
N THR A 21 -0.08 -6.51 17.23
CA THR A 21 -0.90 -5.90 16.18
C THR A 21 -0.16 -4.93 15.26
N ASN A 22 1.14 -4.68 15.47
CA ASN A 22 1.91 -3.66 14.75
C ASN A 22 1.94 -3.85 13.23
N ASN A 23 1.83 -5.08 12.73
CA ASN A 23 1.88 -5.38 11.29
C ASN A 23 0.49 -5.45 10.62
N TYR A 24 -0.59 -5.10 11.35
CA TYR A 24 -1.98 -5.27 10.90
C TYR A 24 -2.71 -3.94 10.67
N ASN A 25 -2.01 -2.81 10.73
CA ASN A 25 -2.60 -1.52 10.42
C ASN A 25 -2.59 -1.24 8.91
N THR A 26 -3.28 -0.18 8.50
CA THR A 26 -3.41 0.19 7.08
C THR A 26 -2.27 1.09 6.60
N GLU A 27 -1.37 1.52 7.48
CA GLU A 27 -0.34 2.53 7.19
C GLU A 27 0.55 2.11 6.02
N MET A 28 0.98 0.84 5.98
CA MET A 28 1.79 0.30 4.88
C MET A 28 1.06 0.39 3.54
N PHE A 29 -0.22 0.00 3.50
CA PHE A 29 -1.02 0.04 2.26
C PHE A 29 -1.34 1.47 1.85
N GLU A 30 -1.54 2.38 2.80
CA GLU A 30 -1.71 3.82 2.54
C GLU A 30 -0.44 4.42 1.93
N CYS A 31 0.73 4.11 2.48
CA CYS A 31 2.01 4.51 1.91
C CYS A 31 2.21 3.97 0.48
N LEU A 32 1.93 2.68 0.25
CA LEU A 32 1.98 2.10 -1.10
C LEU A 32 1.00 2.78 -2.06
N HIS A 33 -0.21 3.12 -1.61
CA HIS A 33 -1.20 3.80 -2.43
C HIS A 33 -0.75 5.21 -2.84
N ILE A 34 -0.05 5.94 -1.96
CA ILE A 34 0.55 7.23 -2.30
C ILE A 34 1.56 7.06 -3.44
N ASN A 35 2.55 6.17 -3.25
CA ASN A 35 3.65 6.01 -4.20
C ASN A 35 3.21 5.40 -5.54
N LEU A 36 2.34 4.37 -5.51
CA LEU A 36 2.00 3.59 -6.70
C LEU A 36 0.79 4.11 -7.46
N ALA A 37 -0.13 4.83 -6.79
CA ALA A 37 -1.32 5.34 -7.47
C ALA A 37 -1.32 6.86 -7.56
N LYS A 38 -1.09 7.60 -6.46
CA LYS A 38 -1.19 9.07 -6.51
C LYS A 38 -0.08 9.68 -7.36
N ASP A 39 1.15 9.22 -7.20
CA ASP A 39 2.28 9.74 -7.98
C ASP A 39 2.24 9.25 -9.43
N ALA A 40 1.87 7.98 -9.64
CA ALA A 40 1.61 7.46 -10.98
C ALA A 40 0.53 8.29 -11.69
N TRP A 41 -0.62 8.56 -11.05
CA TRP A 41 -1.69 9.38 -11.61
C TRP A 41 -1.20 10.78 -12.00
N ARG A 42 -0.49 11.47 -11.09
CA ARG A 42 0.09 12.80 -11.32
C ARG A 42 1.08 12.84 -12.48
N SER A 43 1.72 11.72 -12.79
CA SER A 43 2.66 11.61 -13.90
C SER A 43 2.00 11.36 -15.27
N THR A 44 0.68 11.15 -15.30
CA THR A 44 -0.06 10.88 -16.55
C THR A 44 -0.68 12.14 -17.15
N ASN A 45 -1.16 12.03 -18.39
CA ASN A 45 -1.98 13.06 -19.03
C ASN A 45 -3.49 12.98 -18.66
N HIS A 46 -3.86 12.09 -17.72
CA HIS A 46 -5.24 11.81 -17.27
C HIS A 46 -6.23 11.35 -18.37
N LYS A 47 -5.75 10.85 -19.51
CA LYS A 47 -6.59 10.26 -20.57
C LYS A 47 -6.17 8.83 -20.82
N ASP A 48 -7.06 7.86 -20.54
CA ASP A 48 -6.69 6.44 -20.57
C ASP A 48 -5.44 6.22 -19.70
N GLU A 49 -5.60 6.57 -18.43
CA GLU A 49 -4.53 6.71 -17.45
C GLU A 49 -3.99 5.37 -16.98
N ARG A 50 -4.81 4.31 -16.96
CA ARG A 50 -4.44 3.01 -16.39
C ARG A 50 -3.18 2.43 -17.06
N PRO A 51 -3.09 2.34 -18.40
CA PRO A 51 -1.86 1.88 -19.05
C PRO A 51 -0.67 2.80 -18.80
N GLN A 52 -0.90 4.11 -18.64
CA GLN A 52 0.17 5.08 -18.35
C GLN A 52 0.71 4.92 -16.92
N MET A 53 -0.19 4.77 -15.94
CA MET A 53 0.16 4.53 -14.54
C MET A 53 0.93 3.22 -14.39
N VAL A 54 0.47 2.14 -15.03
CA VAL A 54 1.19 0.85 -15.04
C VAL A 54 2.57 1.01 -15.65
N LYS A 55 2.67 1.67 -16.82
CA LYS A 55 3.96 1.92 -17.46
C LYS A 55 4.91 2.74 -16.58
N TRP A 56 4.39 3.74 -15.88
CA TRP A 56 5.17 4.55 -14.95
C TRP A 56 5.69 3.72 -13.76
N VAL A 57 4.84 2.92 -13.13
CA VAL A 57 5.24 2.04 -12.01
C VAL A 57 6.31 1.05 -12.47
N THR A 58 6.10 0.36 -13.59
CA THR A 58 7.09 -0.58 -14.15
C THR A 58 8.43 0.09 -14.47
N HIS A 59 8.40 1.36 -14.89
CA HIS A 59 9.63 2.12 -15.11
C HIS A 59 10.37 2.40 -13.79
N GLN A 60 9.66 2.83 -12.75
CA GLN A 60 10.25 3.06 -11.41
C GLN A 60 10.87 1.78 -10.84
N GLU A 61 10.18 0.65 -10.95
CA GLU A 61 10.68 -0.66 -10.50
C GLU A 61 11.98 -1.06 -11.22
N LYS A 62 12.05 -0.84 -12.54
CA LYS A 62 13.25 -1.12 -13.32
C LYS A 62 14.42 -0.21 -12.93
N VAL A 63 14.17 1.09 -12.75
CA VAL A 63 15.20 2.04 -12.31
C VAL A 63 15.72 1.66 -10.93
N SER A 64 14.84 1.38 -9.97
CA SER A 64 15.24 0.95 -8.63
C SER A 64 16.00 -0.37 -8.63
N SER A 65 15.61 -1.32 -9.48
CA SER A 65 16.33 -2.61 -9.61
C SER A 65 17.72 -2.43 -10.21
N PHE A 66 17.87 -1.50 -11.15
CA PHE A 66 19.17 -1.18 -11.75
C PHE A 66 20.08 -0.42 -10.77
N ASP A 67 19.52 0.52 -10.01
CA ASP A 67 20.25 1.27 -8.98
C ASP A 67 20.84 0.34 -7.91
N GLY A 68 20.09 -0.69 -7.49
CA GLY A 68 20.59 -1.70 -6.56
C GLY A 68 21.57 -2.73 -7.16
N TYR A 69 21.75 -2.75 -8.49
CA TYR A 69 22.71 -3.62 -9.16
C TYR A 69 24.10 -2.97 -9.31
N ILE A 70 24.15 -1.64 -9.44
CA ILE A 70 25.39 -0.85 -9.50
C ILE A 70 26.02 -0.72 -8.11
#